data_AF-A0A7Y2II98-F1
#
_entry.id   AF-A0A7Y2II98-F1
#
_cell.length_a   1.000
_cell.length_b   1.000
_cell.length_c   1.000
_cell.angle_alpha   90.00
_cell.angle_beta   90.00
_cell.angle_gamma   90.00
#
_symmetry.space_group_name_H-M   'P 1'
#
loop_
_entity.id
_entity.type
_entity.pdbx_description
1 polymer ?
#
loop_
_entity_poly.entity_id
_entity_poly.type
_entity_poly.pdbx_seq_one_letter_code
_entity_poly.pdbx_strand_id
1 'polypeptide(L)'
;MRSLRLRLIAAAAAILLLPFAWSPPVGAADETATITITGRGWGHGRGLGQYGAYGYANEGWSSAQILDHFYGGTVAGAVPTDNMVAPNRVRADLSYNAGQSTTVGLESGNILLRGPGNEDLGYISNGAVRLSHDGSQFLVSYATSCAGPWTLVGGIAQHDYVRLVPDSPAATDSHESMLHVCRSGSARTWYSGEIVAAEHAGTRRTVNVTTIEEYLRGVVPNESPASWPAPALEAQAVAARSYAMAGDTRHLPFADTCETTRCQVFKGRFHQAAGGSIYATTDPRTDAAIAATAGLVRLNSAGRVARTEFSSSTGGFTAGGTFPSVQDDGDATTANPNRQWTKVVDVSSLERKFGKGKLLELVVTARNGLGADGGRVSLIEFRFEQGTVTQTGWVARTTLGLKSDWFTLGPIVRGETEQISNYVDSLAETFLGAKPDAGTRQEWASRVYSDQSRSGLATELAQSDQFAGVMLAQLYQTAFGRPADAAGEAYWRKTLRDGAEIDAIGSYFFASEEYFLTAGGTNSGFVSQLYTDILGRPADAGGLAYWVGLLDSRQASRTAVAANFYYSAESRRDRTILMYTRILGFAPSEASIEYWSARLIAVDDIGLAVELASTDRYFNQAQTRG
;
A
#
# COMPACT_ATOMS: atom_id res chain seq x y z
N MET A 1 -1.21 -56.71 86.18
CA MET A 1 -0.42 -55.67 86.87
C MET A 1 0.43 -54.94 85.84
N ARG A 2 0.39 -53.59 85.83
CA ARG A 2 1.27 -52.67 85.09
C ARG A 2 1.48 -52.92 83.57
N SER A 3 0.79 -52.13 82.75
CA SER A 3 1.42 -51.22 81.76
C SER A 3 0.34 -50.62 80.85
N LEU A 4 0.08 -49.34 81.08
CA LEU A 4 -0.80 -48.47 80.29
C LEU A 4 -0.13 -48.22 78.93
N ARG A 5 -0.76 -48.63 77.83
CA ARG A 5 -0.33 -48.23 76.47
C ARG A 5 -1.08 -46.98 76.06
N LEU A 6 -0.32 -45.89 75.91
CA LEU A 6 -0.72 -44.61 75.33
C LEU A 6 -1.34 -44.84 73.93
N ARG A 7 -2.56 -44.35 73.71
CA ARG A 7 -3.09 -44.04 72.38
C ARG A 7 -3.52 -42.57 72.40
N LEU A 8 -2.67 -41.72 71.85
CA LEU A 8 -2.99 -40.33 71.53
C LEU A 8 -4.02 -40.32 70.40
N ILE A 9 -5.20 -39.75 70.66
CA ILE A 9 -6.14 -39.31 69.65
C ILE A 9 -5.88 -37.81 69.48
N ALA A 10 -5.18 -37.45 68.41
CA ALA A 10 -4.94 -36.07 68.03
C ALA A 10 -6.22 -35.48 67.41
N ALA A 11 -6.71 -34.39 68.00
CA ALA A 11 -7.76 -33.55 67.42
C ALA A 11 -7.18 -32.78 66.24
N ALA A 12 -7.74 -32.98 65.05
CA ALA A 12 -7.38 -32.26 63.84
C ALA A 12 -7.91 -30.80 63.92
N ALA A 13 -7.02 -29.85 64.17
CA ALA A 13 -7.28 -28.44 63.94
C ALA A 13 -7.04 -28.13 62.46
N ALA A 14 -8.09 -27.76 61.74
CA ALA A 14 -8.00 -27.29 60.36
C ALA A 14 -7.35 -25.90 60.34
N ILE A 15 -6.05 -25.85 60.01
CA ILE A 15 -5.36 -24.62 59.66
C ILE A 15 -5.56 -24.42 58.15
N LEU A 16 -6.34 -23.41 57.79
CA LEU A 16 -6.47 -22.88 56.43
C LEU A 16 -5.11 -22.33 55.99
N LEU A 17 -4.32 -23.16 55.30
CA LEU A 17 -3.20 -22.71 54.49
C LEU A 17 -3.78 -22.09 53.22
N LEU A 18 -3.86 -20.76 53.20
CA LEU A 18 -4.02 -20.01 51.96
C LEU A 18 -2.83 -20.36 51.05
N PRO A 19 -3.05 -20.88 49.82
CA PRO A 19 -1.97 -21.00 48.87
C PRO A 19 -1.48 -19.59 48.57
N PHE A 20 -0.19 -19.33 48.82
CA PHE A 20 0.52 -18.23 48.18
C PHE A 20 0.41 -18.48 46.68
N ALA A 21 -0.57 -17.84 46.04
CA ALA A 21 -0.62 -17.75 44.60
C ALA A 21 0.62 -16.95 44.20
N TRP A 22 1.62 -17.65 43.68
CA TRP A 22 2.71 -17.01 42.98
C TRP A 22 2.09 -16.44 41.71
N SER A 23 1.65 -15.19 41.79
CA SER A 23 1.26 -14.44 40.60
C SER A 23 2.48 -14.43 39.69
N PRO A 24 2.42 -14.96 38.46
CA PRO A 24 3.44 -14.61 37.48
C PRO A 24 3.47 -13.07 37.42
N PRO A 25 4.64 -12.43 37.18
CA PRO A 25 4.64 -11.02 36.89
C PRO A 25 3.58 -10.79 35.81
N VAL A 26 2.59 -9.96 36.14
CA VAL A 26 1.61 -9.49 35.17
C VAL A 26 2.45 -8.98 34.02
N GLY A 27 2.43 -9.69 32.89
CA GLY A 27 3.10 -9.21 31.68
C GLY A 27 2.60 -7.80 31.47
N ALA A 28 3.53 -6.85 31.34
CA ALA A 28 3.21 -5.48 30.99
C ALA A 28 2.13 -5.54 29.90
N ALA A 29 0.99 -4.89 30.14
CA ALA A 29 -0.01 -4.74 29.10
C ALA A 29 0.73 -4.20 27.87
N ASP A 30 0.75 -4.97 26.79
CA ASP A 30 1.40 -4.56 25.55
C ASP A 30 0.83 -3.18 25.20
N GLU A 31 1.64 -2.14 25.28
CA GLU A 31 1.25 -0.80 24.86
C GLU A 31 0.64 -0.90 23.46
N THR A 32 -0.61 -0.44 23.32
CA THR A 32 -1.31 -0.45 22.03
C THR A 32 -0.69 0.57 21.11
N ALA A 33 0.38 0.17 20.42
CA ALA A 33 1.04 0.99 19.43
C ALA A 33 0.33 0.85 18.07
N THR A 34 -0.07 1.96 17.47
CA THR A 34 -0.78 1.97 16.18
C THR A 34 -0.19 2.97 15.20
N ILE A 35 -0.40 2.73 13.91
CA ILE A 35 -0.10 3.67 12.83
C ILE A 35 -1.37 3.87 12.02
N THR A 36 -1.76 5.12 11.84
CA THR A 36 -2.80 5.48 10.87
C THR A 36 -2.18 5.65 9.50
N ILE A 37 -2.71 4.94 8.52
CA ILE A 37 -2.26 4.99 7.13
C ILE A 37 -3.42 5.53 6.29
N THR A 38 -3.17 6.60 5.55
CA THR A 38 -4.09 7.11 4.54
C THR A 38 -3.64 6.59 3.18
N GLY A 39 -4.56 6.10 2.36
CA GLY A 39 -4.22 5.59 1.04
C GLY A 39 -5.28 5.85 -0.01
N ARG A 40 -4.91 5.52 -1.25
CA ARG A 40 -5.68 5.84 -2.45
C ARG A 40 -5.76 4.64 -3.37
N GLY A 41 -6.89 4.47 -4.05
CA GLY A 41 -7.13 3.37 -4.97
C GLY A 41 -7.22 1.99 -4.31
N TRP A 42 -7.51 0.98 -5.13
CA TRP A 42 -7.52 -0.42 -4.73
C TRP A 42 -7.02 -1.30 -5.87
N GLY A 43 -5.91 -1.99 -5.61
CA GLY A 43 -5.22 -2.84 -6.56
C GLY A 43 -3.92 -2.21 -7.06
N HIS A 44 -3.35 -2.81 -8.10
CA HIS A 44 -2.05 -2.41 -8.64
C HIS A 44 -2.09 -1.13 -9.50
N GLY A 45 -3.28 -0.63 -9.86
CA GLY A 45 -3.44 0.62 -10.61
C GLY A 45 -2.90 0.61 -12.03
N ARG A 46 -2.61 -0.56 -12.62
CA ARG A 46 -2.09 -0.68 -13.99
C ARG A 46 -3.24 -0.90 -14.94
N GLY A 47 -3.23 -0.21 -16.08
CA GLY A 47 -4.30 -0.27 -17.06
C GLY A 47 -5.61 0.30 -16.52
N LEU A 48 -6.74 -0.31 -16.90
CA LEU A 48 -8.07 0.22 -16.65
C LEU A 48 -8.42 0.26 -15.15
N GLY A 49 -8.85 1.43 -14.68
CA GLY A 49 -9.55 1.59 -13.42
C GLY A 49 -11.03 1.28 -13.58
N GLN A 50 -11.58 0.33 -12.83
CA GLN A 50 -12.99 -0.03 -12.92
C GLN A 50 -13.90 1.17 -12.55
N TYR A 51 -13.62 1.83 -11.44
CA TYR A 51 -14.32 3.07 -11.07
C TYR A 51 -14.04 4.22 -12.04
N GLY A 52 -12.84 4.28 -12.61
CA GLY A 52 -12.49 5.20 -13.70
C GLY A 52 -13.39 5.04 -14.93
N ALA A 53 -13.51 3.81 -15.43
CA ALA A 53 -14.41 3.47 -16.54
C ALA A 53 -15.88 3.79 -16.21
N TYR A 54 -16.32 3.52 -14.98
CA TYR A 54 -17.65 3.91 -14.51
C TYR A 54 -17.85 5.43 -14.54
N GLY A 55 -16.90 6.21 -14.01
CA GLY A 55 -16.99 7.68 -14.00
C GLY A 55 -17.06 8.26 -15.41
N TYR A 56 -16.13 7.87 -16.27
CA TYR A 56 -16.11 8.32 -17.66
C TYR A 56 -17.38 7.92 -18.43
N ALA A 57 -17.91 6.72 -18.21
CA ALA A 57 -19.15 6.30 -18.84
C ALA A 57 -20.35 7.17 -18.40
N ASN A 58 -20.40 7.60 -17.13
CA ASN A 58 -21.41 8.54 -16.65
C ASN A 58 -21.23 9.97 -17.20
N GLU A 59 -20.01 10.33 -17.59
CA GLU A 59 -19.69 11.56 -18.32
C GLU A 59 -19.97 11.45 -19.83
N GLY A 60 -20.48 10.31 -20.30
CA GLY A 60 -20.87 10.08 -21.69
C GLY A 60 -19.77 9.52 -22.58
N TRP A 61 -18.66 9.03 -22.01
CA TRP A 61 -17.61 8.38 -22.79
C TRP A 61 -18.07 7.02 -23.34
N SER A 62 -17.72 6.73 -24.58
CA SER A 62 -17.86 5.41 -25.18
C SER A 62 -16.82 4.42 -24.62
N SER A 63 -17.10 3.12 -24.74
CA SER A 63 -16.17 2.05 -24.36
C SER A 63 -14.83 2.16 -25.10
N ALA A 64 -14.86 2.57 -26.38
CA ALA A 64 -13.65 2.84 -27.17
C ALA A 64 -12.78 3.96 -26.57
N GLN A 65 -13.38 5.10 -26.20
CA GLN A 65 -12.64 6.21 -25.57
C GLN A 65 -12.04 5.80 -24.22
N ILE A 66 -12.79 5.05 -23.41
CA ILE A 66 -12.31 4.53 -22.13
C ILE A 66 -11.10 3.60 -22.35
N LEU A 67 -11.19 2.67 -23.30
CA LEU A 67 -10.10 1.73 -23.62
C LEU A 67 -8.87 2.46 -24.16
N ASP A 68 -9.04 3.44 -25.05
CA ASP A 68 -7.94 4.22 -25.63
C ASP A 68 -7.22 5.07 -24.57
N HIS A 69 -7.96 5.59 -23.59
CA HIS A 69 -7.40 6.33 -22.47
C HIS A 69 -6.51 5.45 -21.58
N PHE A 70 -6.99 4.28 -21.16
CA PHE A 70 -6.25 3.41 -20.24
C PHE A 70 -5.18 2.54 -20.90
N TYR A 71 -5.33 2.21 -22.19
CA TYR A 71 -4.46 1.29 -22.91
C TYR A 71 -3.70 1.99 -24.05
N GLY A 72 -3.12 3.16 -23.77
CA GLY A 72 -2.27 3.89 -24.70
C GLY A 72 -1.16 3.01 -25.30
N GLY A 73 -0.86 3.21 -26.58
CA GLY A 73 0.08 2.37 -27.32
C GLY A 73 -0.49 1.04 -27.81
N THR A 74 -1.79 0.80 -27.61
CA THR A 74 -2.55 -0.29 -28.24
C THR A 74 -3.58 0.24 -29.21
N VAL A 75 -4.09 -0.63 -30.08
CA VAL A 75 -5.21 -0.34 -30.99
C VAL A 75 -6.32 -1.39 -30.81
N ALA A 76 -7.55 -1.03 -31.15
CA ALA A 76 -8.63 -1.99 -31.26
C ALA A 76 -8.33 -3.02 -32.36
N GLY A 77 -8.65 -4.30 -32.12
CA GLY A 77 -8.51 -5.37 -33.09
C GLY A 77 -9.45 -6.52 -32.81
N ALA A 78 -9.46 -7.52 -33.68
CA ALA A 78 -10.25 -8.73 -33.51
C ALA A 78 -9.38 -9.86 -32.96
N VAL A 79 -10.01 -10.80 -32.25
CA VAL A 79 -9.40 -12.08 -31.90
C VAL A 79 -8.84 -12.75 -33.18
N PRO A 80 -7.54 -13.12 -33.24
CA PRO A 80 -6.97 -13.77 -34.42
C PRO A 80 -7.66 -15.13 -34.69
N THR A 81 -8.13 -15.33 -35.93
CA THR A 81 -8.89 -16.54 -36.32
C THR A 81 -8.04 -17.66 -36.90
N ASP A 82 -6.75 -17.43 -37.20
CA ASP A 82 -6.05 -18.20 -38.24
C ASP A 82 -4.91 -19.13 -37.79
N ASN A 83 -4.71 -19.43 -36.49
CA ASN A 83 -3.56 -20.27 -36.08
C ASN A 83 -3.67 -21.04 -34.73
N MET A 84 -4.86 -21.41 -34.26
CA MET A 84 -4.96 -22.25 -33.04
C MET A 84 -5.94 -23.40 -33.24
N VAL A 85 -5.56 -24.57 -32.72
CA VAL A 85 -6.46 -25.70 -32.47
C VAL A 85 -7.68 -25.18 -31.70
N ALA A 86 -8.80 -25.04 -32.40
CA ALA A 86 -10.05 -24.37 -31.99
C ALA A 86 -9.88 -22.86 -31.63
N PRO A 87 -10.04 -21.93 -32.59
CA PRO A 87 -9.99 -20.49 -32.27
C PRO A 87 -11.10 -20.16 -31.27
N ASN A 88 -10.79 -19.28 -30.31
CA ASN A 88 -11.72 -18.76 -29.30
C ASN A 88 -11.94 -19.59 -28.02
N ARG A 89 -11.09 -20.58 -27.69
CA ARG A 89 -11.14 -21.28 -26.39
C ARG A 89 -10.16 -20.70 -25.37
N VAL A 90 -10.55 -20.73 -24.09
CA VAL A 90 -9.72 -20.38 -22.93
C VAL A 90 -9.66 -21.59 -22.00
N ARG A 91 -8.46 -21.88 -21.50
CA ARG A 91 -8.19 -22.89 -20.46
C ARG A 91 -7.98 -22.19 -19.12
N ALA A 92 -8.95 -22.28 -18.22
CA ALA A 92 -8.86 -21.71 -16.87
C ALA A 92 -8.46 -22.79 -15.85
N ASP A 93 -7.29 -22.64 -15.22
CA ASP A 93 -6.88 -23.47 -14.08
C ASP A 93 -7.81 -23.21 -12.89
N LEU A 94 -8.48 -24.27 -12.43
CA LEU A 94 -9.31 -24.24 -11.24
C LEU A 94 -8.42 -24.48 -10.01
N SER A 95 -7.61 -23.46 -9.69
CA SER A 95 -6.54 -23.53 -8.70
C SER A 95 -7.02 -23.89 -7.30
N TYR A 96 -8.30 -23.70 -6.94
CA TYR A 96 -8.83 -24.14 -5.64
C TYR A 96 -8.89 -25.67 -5.52
N ASN A 97 -8.86 -26.39 -6.65
CA ASN A 97 -8.82 -27.86 -6.72
C ASN A 97 -7.39 -28.41 -6.92
N ALA A 98 -6.35 -27.58 -6.83
CA ALA A 98 -4.97 -28.03 -7.02
C ALA A 98 -4.59 -29.13 -6.02
N GLY A 99 -4.01 -30.23 -6.52
CA GLY A 99 -3.62 -31.40 -5.74
C GLY A 99 -4.77 -32.35 -5.37
N GLN A 100 -6.02 -31.97 -5.63
CA GLN A 100 -7.19 -32.81 -5.39
C GLN A 100 -7.54 -33.63 -6.63
N SER A 101 -8.29 -34.71 -6.43
CA SER A 101 -8.91 -35.45 -7.53
C SER A 101 -9.95 -34.59 -8.24
N THR A 102 -9.94 -34.59 -9.57
CA THR A 102 -10.96 -33.89 -10.36
C THR A 102 -12.29 -34.60 -10.18
N THR A 103 -13.23 -33.91 -9.54
CA THR A 103 -14.55 -34.46 -9.23
C THR A 103 -15.60 -33.59 -9.90
N VAL A 104 -16.35 -34.18 -10.84
CA VAL A 104 -17.31 -33.48 -11.70
C VAL A 104 -18.63 -34.19 -11.64
N GLY A 105 -19.72 -33.44 -11.49
CA GLY A 105 -21.07 -33.96 -11.59
C GLY A 105 -21.87 -33.31 -12.71
N LEU A 106 -22.99 -33.95 -13.02
CA LEU A 106 -24.00 -33.52 -13.98
C LEU A 106 -25.34 -34.09 -13.52
N GLU A 107 -26.37 -33.24 -13.46
CA GLU A 107 -27.65 -33.60 -12.84
C GLU A 107 -28.58 -34.30 -13.85
N SER A 108 -28.51 -33.91 -15.13
CA SER A 108 -29.30 -34.48 -16.22
C SER A 108 -28.48 -34.57 -17.51
N GLY A 109 -28.24 -35.80 -17.97
CA GLY A 109 -27.52 -36.12 -19.21
C GLY A 109 -26.32 -37.06 -19.00
N ASN A 110 -25.33 -37.00 -19.89
CA ASN A 110 -24.13 -37.84 -19.80
C ASN A 110 -22.85 -37.00 -19.69
N ILE A 111 -21.94 -37.44 -18.83
CA ILE A 111 -20.55 -36.99 -18.81
C ILE A 111 -19.75 -37.95 -19.69
N LEU A 112 -19.33 -37.49 -20.86
CA LEU A 112 -18.46 -38.21 -21.77
C LEU A 112 -17.01 -38.07 -21.33
N LEU A 113 -16.30 -39.18 -21.17
CA LEU A 113 -14.86 -39.19 -20.91
C LEU A 113 -14.14 -39.31 -22.25
N ARG A 114 -13.29 -38.33 -22.55
CA ARG A 114 -12.56 -38.21 -23.83
C ARG A 114 -11.07 -38.04 -23.58
N GLY A 115 -10.25 -38.68 -24.40
CA GLY A 115 -8.81 -38.45 -24.35
C GLY A 115 -8.34 -37.30 -25.24
N PRO A 116 -7.03 -37.00 -25.27
CA PRO A 116 -6.43 -35.92 -26.05
C PRO A 116 -6.77 -35.91 -27.55
N GLY A 117 -6.83 -37.09 -28.18
CA GLY A 117 -7.18 -37.27 -29.60
C GLY A 117 -8.69 -37.39 -29.85
N ASN A 118 -9.51 -37.07 -28.84
CA ASN A 118 -10.97 -37.22 -28.84
C ASN A 118 -11.48 -38.68 -28.86
N GLU A 119 -10.60 -39.64 -28.51
CA GLU A 119 -10.96 -41.03 -28.25
C GLU A 119 -12.06 -41.16 -27.20
N ASP A 120 -12.97 -42.12 -27.41
CA ASP A 120 -14.04 -42.44 -26.47
C ASP A 120 -13.49 -43.31 -25.34
N LEU A 121 -13.55 -42.80 -24.11
CA LEU A 121 -13.07 -43.48 -22.90
C LEU A 121 -14.25 -43.95 -22.02
N GLY A 122 -15.48 -43.85 -22.53
CA GLY A 122 -16.71 -44.20 -21.84
C GLY A 122 -17.51 -42.97 -21.41
N TYR A 123 -18.60 -43.24 -20.68
CA TYR A 123 -19.50 -42.20 -20.19
C TYR A 123 -20.09 -42.57 -18.83
N ILE A 124 -20.56 -41.54 -18.12
CA ILE A 124 -21.32 -41.66 -16.88
C ILE A 124 -22.66 -40.95 -17.08
N SER A 125 -23.76 -41.68 -16.89
CA SER A 125 -25.12 -41.11 -16.96
C SER A 125 -25.57 -40.61 -15.61
N ASN A 126 -25.80 -39.30 -15.50
CA ASN A 126 -26.16 -38.59 -14.26
C ASN A 126 -25.18 -38.82 -13.10
N GLY A 127 -25.29 -38.00 -12.05
CA GLY A 127 -24.48 -38.16 -10.84
C GLY A 127 -23.09 -37.53 -10.96
N ALA A 128 -22.07 -38.16 -10.39
CA ALA A 128 -20.73 -37.61 -10.30
C ALA A 128 -19.64 -38.63 -10.61
N VAL A 129 -18.58 -38.16 -11.26
CA VAL A 129 -17.36 -38.88 -11.55
C VAL A 129 -16.18 -38.23 -10.83
N ARG A 130 -15.31 -39.05 -10.25
CA ARG A 130 -14.07 -38.63 -9.62
C ARG A 130 -12.91 -39.30 -10.33
N LEU A 131 -12.06 -38.47 -10.93
CA LEU A 131 -10.80 -38.87 -11.54
C LEU A 131 -9.66 -38.62 -10.54
N SER A 132 -9.11 -39.69 -10.01
CA SER A 132 -7.86 -39.68 -9.24
C SER A 132 -6.74 -40.29 -10.09
N HIS A 133 -5.49 -40.09 -9.71
CA HIS A 133 -4.33 -40.64 -10.43
C HIS A 133 -3.44 -41.41 -9.47
N ASP A 134 -3.10 -42.66 -9.79
CA ASP A 134 -2.31 -43.54 -8.91
C ASP A 134 -0.80 -43.55 -9.23
N GLY A 135 -0.37 -42.72 -10.20
CA GLY A 135 1.00 -42.67 -10.72
C GLY A 135 1.19 -43.47 -12.01
N SER A 136 0.21 -44.28 -12.42
CA SER A 136 0.23 -45.06 -13.66
C SER A 136 -0.97 -44.79 -14.58
N GLN A 137 -2.14 -44.53 -13.99
CA GLN A 137 -3.40 -44.35 -14.72
C GLN A 137 -4.37 -43.47 -13.95
N PHE A 138 -5.35 -42.92 -14.67
CA PHE A 138 -6.50 -42.27 -14.03
C PHE A 138 -7.47 -43.34 -13.52
N LEU A 139 -7.74 -43.35 -12.22
CA LEU A 139 -8.80 -44.16 -11.61
C LEU A 139 -10.12 -43.40 -11.70
N VAL A 140 -11.10 -44.03 -12.34
CA VAL A 140 -12.46 -43.49 -12.53
C VAL A 140 -13.35 -44.05 -11.42
N SER A 141 -13.86 -43.18 -10.55
CA SER A 141 -14.88 -43.54 -9.56
C SER A 141 -16.21 -42.85 -9.85
N TYR A 142 -17.31 -43.53 -9.55
CA TYR A 142 -18.67 -43.02 -9.69
C TYR A 142 -19.36 -42.84 -8.34
N ALA A 143 -20.24 -41.85 -8.24
CA ALA A 143 -21.21 -41.68 -7.16
C ALA A 143 -22.50 -41.03 -7.70
N THR A 144 -23.61 -41.20 -7.00
CA THR A 144 -24.88 -40.53 -7.36
C THR A 144 -24.84 -39.02 -7.10
N SER A 145 -23.87 -38.54 -6.32
CA SER A 145 -23.65 -37.11 -6.06
C SER A 145 -22.20 -36.84 -5.65
N CYS A 146 -21.82 -35.56 -5.57
CA CYS A 146 -20.52 -35.13 -5.05
C CYS A 146 -20.20 -35.63 -3.63
N ALA A 147 -21.20 -36.05 -2.85
CA ALA A 147 -21.01 -36.51 -1.46
C ALA A 147 -20.50 -37.96 -1.36
N GLY A 148 -20.53 -38.73 -2.45
CA GLY A 148 -20.32 -40.17 -2.39
C GLY A 148 -21.56 -40.93 -1.87
N PRO A 149 -21.41 -42.20 -1.47
CA PRO A 149 -20.18 -43.00 -1.50
C PRO A 149 -19.65 -43.23 -2.91
N TRP A 150 -18.34 -43.47 -3.03
CA TRP A 150 -17.64 -43.62 -4.30
C TRP A 150 -17.33 -45.08 -4.62
N THR A 151 -17.69 -45.51 -5.83
CA THR A 151 -17.39 -46.85 -6.36
C THR A 151 -16.37 -46.73 -7.48
N LEU A 152 -15.25 -47.47 -7.41
CA LEU A 152 -14.30 -47.55 -8.51
C LEU A 152 -14.95 -48.30 -9.69
N VAL A 153 -15.02 -47.66 -10.85
CA VAL A 153 -15.65 -48.23 -12.05
C VAL A 153 -14.64 -48.63 -13.13
N GLY A 154 -13.42 -48.10 -13.09
CA GLY A 154 -12.37 -48.48 -14.03
C GLY A 154 -11.10 -47.65 -13.93
N GLY A 155 -10.16 -47.91 -14.84
CA GLY A 155 -8.90 -47.17 -15.00
C GLY A 155 -8.67 -46.78 -16.46
N ILE A 156 -8.08 -45.60 -16.67
CA ILE A 156 -7.68 -45.06 -17.98
C ILE A 156 -6.16 -44.92 -17.98
N ALA A 157 -5.47 -45.85 -18.62
CA ALA A 157 -4.01 -45.88 -18.72
C ALA A 157 -3.50 -45.08 -19.94
N GLN A 158 -2.22 -44.69 -19.93
CA GLN A 158 -1.50 -44.10 -21.07
C GLN A 158 -2.06 -42.76 -21.59
N HIS A 159 -2.64 -41.92 -20.72
CA HIS A 159 -3.17 -40.62 -21.09
C HIS A 159 -2.61 -39.54 -20.16
N ASP A 160 -2.14 -38.42 -20.72
CA ASP A 160 -1.62 -37.30 -19.93
C ASP A 160 -2.75 -36.48 -19.27
N TYR A 161 -3.93 -36.51 -19.86
CA TYR A 161 -5.13 -35.87 -19.35
C TYR A 161 -6.40 -36.56 -19.86
N VAL A 162 -7.50 -36.38 -19.13
CA VAL A 162 -8.85 -36.83 -19.49
C VAL A 162 -9.79 -35.64 -19.50
N ARG A 163 -10.52 -35.47 -20.61
CA ARG A 163 -11.55 -34.45 -20.80
C ARG A 163 -12.91 -35.03 -20.40
N LEU A 164 -13.65 -34.29 -19.59
CA LEU A 164 -15.02 -34.56 -19.20
C LEU A 164 -15.91 -33.57 -19.94
N VAL A 165 -16.72 -34.07 -20.86
CA VAL A 165 -17.52 -33.28 -21.81
C VAL A 165 -18.99 -33.61 -21.59
N PRO A 166 -19.90 -32.63 -21.48
CA PRO A 166 -21.33 -32.93 -21.46
C PRO A 166 -21.77 -33.41 -22.85
N ASP A 167 -22.65 -34.40 -22.92
CA ASP A 167 -23.14 -34.98 -24.18
C ASP A 167 -24.01 -34.02 -25.01
N SER A 168 -24.66 -33.07 -24.34
CA SER A 168 -25.26 -31.89 -24.97
C SER A 168 -24.57 -30.64 -24.43
N PRO A 169 -24.31 -29.61 -25.27
CA PRO A 169 -24.03 -28.29 -24.74
C PRO A 169 -25.21 -27.90 -23.84
N ALA A 170 -24.91 -27.55 -22.58
CA ALA A 170 -25.94 -27.13 -21.64
C ALA A 170 -26.74 -25.97 -22.24
N ALA A 171 -28.07 -26.00 -22.08
CA ALA A 171 -28.85 -24.79 -22.31
C ALA A 171 -28.25 -23.68 -21.42
N THR A 172 -27.96 -22.51 -22.00
CA THR A 172 -27.17 -21.44 -21.34
C THR A 172 -27.76 -21.00 -20.00
N ASP A 173 -29.03 -21.30 -19.76
CA ASP A 173 -29.84 -20.78 -18.66
C ASP A 173 -30.20 -21.85 -17.61
N SER A 174 -29.77 -23.11 -17.77
CA SER A 174 -30.02 -24.19 -16.80
C SER A 174 -28.74 -24.83 -16.28
N HIS A 175 -28.66 -25.03 -14.97
CA HIS A 175 -27.55 -25.73 -14.32
C HIS A 175 -27.64 -27.25 -14.45
N GLU A 176 -28.82 -27.81 -14.73
CA GLU A 176 -29.07 -29.26 -14.64
C GLU A 176 -28.27 -30.06 -15.67
N SER A 177 -28.11 -29.51 -16.88
CA SER A 177 -27.35 -30.11 -17.98
C SER A 177 -25.90 -29.65 -18.04
N MET A 178 -25.44 -28.85 -17.07
CA MET A 178 -24.10 -28.27 -17.05
C MET A 178 -23.20 -29.06 -16.11
N LEU A 179 -21.94 -29.25 -16.52
CA LEU A 179 -20.92 -29.84 -15.65
C LEU A 179 -20.69 -28.94 -14.44
N HIS A 180 -20.65 -29.53 -13.25
CA HIS A 180 -20.21 -28.84 -12.05
C HIS A 180 -19.01 -29.53 -11.40
N VAL A 181 -18.04 -28.72 -10.99
CA VAL A 181 -16.92 -29.20 -10.18
C VAL A 181 -17.34 -29.27 -8.73
N CYS A 182 -17.19 -30.45 -8.13
CA CYS A 182 -17.42 -30.67 -6.70
C CYS A 182 -16.26 -30.08 -5.89
N ARG A 183 -16.59 -29.32 -4.85
CA ARG A 183 -15.63 -28.67 -3.95
C ARG A 183 -15.81 -29.14 -2.51
N SER A 184 -14.90 -28.72 -1.64
CA SER A 184 -14.94 -29.03 -0.21
C SER A 184 -16.28 -28.66 0.43
N GLY A 185 -16.78 -29.50 1.33
CA GLY A 185 -18.03 -29.24 2.07
C GLY A 185 -19.30 -29.33 1.21
N SER A 186 -19.27 -30.08 0.09
CA SER A 186 -20.40 -30.21 -0.84
C SER A 186 -20.73 -28.95 -1.64
N ALA A 187 -19.83 -27.95 -1.66
CA ALA A 187 -19.97 -26.81 -2.55
C ALA A 187 -19.81 -27.24 -4.02
N ARG A 188 -20.50 -26.56 -4.93
CA ARG A 188 -20.52 -26.89 -6.37
C ARG A 188 -20.40 -25.62 -7.21
N THR A 189 -19.74 -25.72 -8.35
CA THR A 189 -19.63 -24.60 -9.30
C THR A 189 -19.78 -25.14 -10.71
N TRP A 190 -20.70 -24.57 -11.47
CA TRP A 190 -21.07 -25.02 -12.80
C TRP A 190 -20.32 -24.22 -13.87
N TYR A 191 -19.85 -24.92 -14.89
CA TYR A 191 -19.02 -24.35 -15.95
C TYR A 191 -19.54 -24.72 -17.33
N SER A 192 -19.55 -23.74 -18.23
CA SER A 192 -19.72 -23.99 -19.66
C SER A 192 -18.51 -24.75 -20.22
N GLY A 193 -18.72 -25.48 -21.31
CA GLY A 193 -17.65 -26.23 -21.98
C GLY A 193 -17.31 -27.54 -21.27
N GLU A 194 -16.03 -27.84 -21.15
CA GLU A 194 -15.54 -29.10 -20.59
C GLU A 194 -14.66 -28.89 -19.36
N ILE A 195 -14.50 -29.95 -18.57
CA ILE A 195 -13.55 -30.01 -17.46
C ILE A 195 -12.44 -30.99 -17.84
N VAL A 196 -11.20 -30.66 -17.56
CA VAL A 196 -10.04 -31.51 -17.84
C VAL A 196 -9.39 -31.90 -16.53
N ALA A 197 -9.23 -33.19 -16.33
CA ALA A 197 -8.37 -33.77 -15.30
C ALA A 197 -6.99 -34.00 -15.90
N ALA A 198 -5.96 -33.37 -15.33
CA ALA A 198 -4.59 -33.49 -15.80
C ALA A 198 -3.64 -33.68 -14.62
N GLU A 199 -2.42 -34.15 -14.91
CA GLU A 199 -1.30 -34.09 -13.98
C GLU A 199 -0.20 -33.20 -14.56
N HIS A 200 0.36 -32.33 -13.73
CA HIS A 200 1.49 -31.51 -14.13
C HIS A 200 2.47 -31.35 -12.97
N ALA A 201 3.73 -31.71 -13.23
CA ALA A 201 4.81 -31.68 -12.24
C ALA A 201 4.44 -32.40 -10.91
N GLY A 202 3.81 -33.58 -11.02
CA GLY A 202 3.38 -34.38 -9.86
C GLY A 202 2.19 -33.81 -9.08
N THR A 203 1.55 -32.74 -9.58
CA THR A 203 0.35 -32.15 -8.98
C THR A 203 -0.85 -32.39 -9.88
N ARG A 204 -1.94 -32.90 -9.30
CA ARG A 204 -3.25 -33.04 -9.97
C ARG A 204 -3.87 -31.68 -10.23
N ARG A 205 -4.42 -31.49 -11.43
CA ARG A 205 -4.96 -30.22 -11.92
C ARG A 205 -6.33 -30.44 -12.52
N THR A 206 -7.20 -29.47 -12.24
CA THR A 206 -8.53 -29.39 -12.85
C THR A 206 -8.59 -28.11 -13.67
N VAL A 207 -8.97 -28.20 -14.94
CA VAL A 207 -8.99 -27.07 -15.87
C VAL A 207 -10.37 -26.98 -16.50
N ASN A 208 -10.99 -25.81 -16.51
CA ASN A 208 -12.17 -25.58 -17.35
C ASN A 208 -11.73 -25.09 -18.72
N VAL A 209 -12.23 -25.71 -19.79
CA VAL A 209 -11.98 -25.28 -21.16
C VAL A 209 -13.28 -24.90 -21.84
N THR A 210 -13.45 -23.61 -22.11
CA THR A 210 -14.68 -23.02 -22.62
C THR A 210 -14.39 -21.98 -23.70
N THR A 211 -15.41 -21.43 -24.35
CA THR A 211 -15.21 -20.30 -25.29
C THR A 211 -14.90 -19.02 -24.51
N ILE A 212 -14.20 -18.07 -25.13
CA ILE A 212 -13.87 -16.81 -24.47
C ILE A 212 -15.13 -16.04 -24.04
N GLU A 213 -16.20 -16.07 -24.84
CA GLU A 213 -17.43 -15.36 -24.51
C GLU A 213 -18.13 -16.00 -23.31
N GLU A 214 -18.16 -17.34 -23.22
CA GLU A 214 -18.69 -18.05 -22.05
C GLU A 214 -17.83 -17.83 -20.80
N TYR A 215 -16.50 -17.77 -20.96
CA TYR A 215 -15.59 -17.41 -19.89
C TYR A 215 -15.90 -16.02 -19.32
N LEU A 216 -16.11 -15.03 -20.20
CA LEU A 216 -16.40 -13.65 -19.82
C LEU A 216 -17.71 -13.51 -19.03
N ARG A 217 -18.72 -14.34 -19.28
CA ARG A 217 -19.96 -14.32 -18.49
C ARG A 217 -19.73 -14.70 -17.03
N GLY A 218 -18.68 -15.47 -16.73
CA GLY A 218 -18.24 -15.77 -15.37
C GLY A 218 -17.27 -14.75 -14.77
N VAL A 219 -16.74 -13.83 -15.58
CA VAL A 219 -15.75 -12.82 -15.16
C VAL A 219 -16.38 -11.43 -15.01
N VAL A 220 -16.96 -10.86 -16.07
CA VAL A 220 -17.40 -9.45 -16.12
C VAL A 220 -18.35 -9.08 -14.96
N PRO A 221 -19.42 -9.83 -14.66
CA PRO A 221 -20.31 -9.51 -13.53
C PRO A 221 -19.68 -9.70 -12.15
N ASN A 222 -18.54 -10.39 -12.08
CA ASN A 222 -17.77 -10.59 -10.85
C ASN A 222 -16.60 -9.61 -10.70
N GLU A 223 -16.28 -8.85 -11.75
CA GLU A 223 -15.28 -7.79 -11.76
C GLU A 223 -15.91 -6.39 -11.68
N SER A 224 -17.07 -6.19 -12.31
CA SER A 224 -17.79 -4.91 -12.30
C SER A 224 -19.28 -5.11 -11.97
N PRO A 225 -19.88 -4.28 -11.11
CA PRO A 225 -21.31 -4.34 -10.83
C PRO A 225 -22.14 -4.23 -12.11
N ALA A 226 -23.01 -5.20 -12.34
CA ALA A 226 -23.83 -5.24 -13.56
C ALA A 226 -24.82 -4.07 -13.70
N SER A 227 -25.03 -3.27 -12.65
CA SER A 227 -25.80 -2.03 -12.68
C SER A 227 -25.07 -0.83 -13.28
N TRP A 228 -23.77 -0.97 -13.59
CA TRP A 228 -22.98 0.10 -14.18
C TRP A 228 -23.37 0.39 -15.64
N PRO A 229 -23.06 1.59 -16.15
CA PRO A 229 -23.37 1.96 -17.53
C PRO A 229 -22.76 0.99 -18.55
N ALA A 230 -23.49 0.73 -19.64
CA ALA A 230 -23.06 -0.20 -20.69
C ALA A 230 -21.64 0.08 -21.22
N PRO A 231 -21.20 1.33 -21.50
CA PRO A 231 -19.84 1.60 -21.95
C PRO A 231 -18.74 1.13 -20.98
N ALA A 232 -18.99 1.21 -19.66
CA ALA A 232 -18.05 0.72 -18.65
C ALA A 232 -17.98 -0.82 -18.68
N LEU A 233 -19.13 -1.49 -18.78
CA LEU A 233 -19.20 -2.95 -18.88
C LEU A 233 -18.59 -3.48 -20.17
N GLU A 234 -18.77 -2.78 -21.29
CA GLU A 234 -18.17 -3.09 -22.58
C GLU A 234 -16.64 -2.93 -22.54
N ALA A 235 -16.15 -1.83 -21.96
CA ALA A 235 -14.71 -1.64 -21.76
C ALA A 235 -14.12 -2.74 -20.87
N GLN A 236 -14.81 -3.11 -19.78
CA GLN A 236 -14.42 -4.22 -18.92
C GLN A 236 -14.43 -5.56 -19.67
N ALA A 237 -15.40 -5.81 -20.56
CA ALA A 237 -15.45 -7.03 -21.37
C ALA A 237 -14.25 -7.13 -22.33
N VAL A 238 -13.91 -6.04 -23.05
CA VAL A 238 -12.75 -6.01 -23.95
C VAL A 238 -11.43 -6.15 -23.18
N ALA A 239 -11.31 -5.49 -22.02
CA ALA A 239 -10.14 -5.61 -21.14
C ALA A 239 -10.00 -7.04 -20.59
N ALA A 240 -11.08 -7.67 -20.13
CA ALA A 240 -11.04 -9.05 -19.65
C ALA A 240 -10.72 -10.04 -20.77
N ARG A 241 -11.28 -9.84 -21.97
CA ARG A 241 -11.04 -10.65 -23.17
C ARG A 241 -9.58 -10.61 -23.56
N SER A 242 -9.04 -9.41 -23.72
CA SER A 242 -7.65 -9.23 -24.15
C SER A 242 -6.67 -9.77 -23.11
N TYR A 243 -6.95 -9.60 -21.81
CA TYR A 243 -6.11 -10.16 -20.74
C TYR A 243 -6.03 -11.69 -20.81
N ALA A 244 -7.17 -12.37 -20.95
CA ALA A 244 -7.24 -13.84 -21.04
C ALA A 244 -6.57 -14.37 -22.32
N MET A 245 -6.66 -13.61 -23.42
CA MET A 245 -6.15 -14.01 -24.73
C MET A 245 -4.71 -13.56 -25.02
N ALA A 246 -4.11 -12.72 -24.17
CA ALA A 246 -2.73 -12.26 -24.34
C ALA A 246 -1.70 -13.39 -24.27
N GLY A 247 -2.09 -14.60 -23.83
CA GLY A 247 -1.31 -15.83 -23.95
C GLY A 247 0.09 -15.71 -23.34
N ASP A 248 0.22 -15.89 -22.03
CA ASP A 248 1.51 -15.75 -21.36
C ASP A 248 1.99 -17.03 -20.70
N THR A 249 3.27 -17.28 -20.94
CA THR A 249 4.20 -18.20 -20.27
C THR A 249 4.21 -18.17 -18.73
N ARG A 250 3.59 -17.19 -18.05
CA ARG A 250 3.40 -17.20 -16.58
C ARG A 250 2.42 -18.27 -16.09
N HIS A 251 1.54 -18.77 -16.96
CA HIS A 251 0.64 -19.86 -16.62
C HIS A 251 1.26 -21.21 -16.97
N LEU A 252 0.82 -22.24 -16.26
CA LEU A 252 1.32 -23.59 -16.48
C LEU A 252 1.02 -23.98 -17.94
N PRO A 253 1.84 -24.83 -18.60
CA PRO A 253 1.70 -25.15 -20.03
C PRO A 253 0.28 -25.61 -20.47
N PHE A 254 -0.55 -26.02 -19.51
CA PHE A 254 -1.90 -26.51 -19.69
C PHE A 254 -3.02 -25.46 -19.45
N ALA A 255 -2.72 -24.21 -19.05
CA ALA A 255 -3.72 -23.19 -18.76
C ALA A 255 -3.33 -21.80 -19.32
N ASP A 256 -4.34 -21.02 -19.72
CA ASP A 256 -4.20 -19.65 -20.23
C ASP A 256 -4.47 -18.61 -19.14
N THR A 257 -5.26 -18.98 -18.13
CA THR A 257 -5.67 -18.15 -16.98
C THR A 257 -5.94 -19.01 -15.75
N CYS A 258 -6.37 -18.41 -14.63
CA CYS A 258 -6.75 -19.10 -13.40
C CYS A 258 -8.00 -18.48 -12.76
N GLU A 259 -8.68 -19.23 -11.88
CA GLU A 259 -9.93 -18.78 -11.25
C GLU A 259 -9.77 -17.83 -10.04
N THR A 260 -8.53 -17.48 -9.69
CA THR A 260 -8.24 -16.65 -8.52
C THR A 260 -7.94 -15.21 -8.92
N THR A 261 -7.95 -14.29 -7.94
CA THR A 261 -7.57 -12.88 -8.12
C THR A 261 -6.13 -12.67 -8.57
N ARG A 262 -5.30 -13.72 -8.64
CA ARG A 262 -4.00 -13.67 -9.33
C ARG A 262 -4.16 -13.46 -10.85
N CYS A 263 -5.29 -13.91 -11.40
CA CYS A 263 -5.66 -13.76 -12.79
C CYS A 263 -6.89 -12.86 -12.88
N GLN A 264 -8.09 -13.45 -12.83
CA GLN A 264 -9.38 -12.78 -12.82
C GLN A 264 -10.36 -13.56 -11.94
N VAL A 265 -11.39 -12.90 -11.42
CA VAL A 265 -12.44 -13.55 -10.62
C VAL A 265 -13.39 -14.32 -11.55
N PHE A 266 -13.05 -15.57 -11.86
CA PHE A 266 -13.88 -16.46 -12.68
C PHE A 266 -14.70 -17.41 -11.81
N LYS A 267 -16.02 -17.20 -11.74
CA LYS A 267 -16.93 -17.99 -10.87
C LYS A 267 -17.80 -19.02 -11.60
N GLY A 268 -17.52 -19.31 -12.87
CA GLY A 268 -18.39 -20.14 -13.70
C GLY A 268 -19.75 -19.47 -13.98
N ARG A 269 -20.78 -20.28 -14.26
CA ARG A 269 -22.14 -19.83 -14.59
C ARG A 269 -23.10 -19.88 -13.39
N PHE A 270 -22.91 -20.85 -12.51
CA PHE A 270 -23.68 -21.00 -11.28
C PHE A 270 -22.76 -21.40 -10.13
N HIS A 271 -23.17 -21.09 -8.90
CA HIS A 271 -22.48 -21.51 -7.69
C HIS A 271 -23.46 -21.95 -6.61
N GLN A 272 -23.02 -22.88 -5.79
CA GLN A 272 -23.69 -23.32 -4.58
C GLN A 272 -22.65 -23.43 -3.48
N ALA A 273 -22.84 -22.64 -2.42
CA ALA A 273 -22.06 -22.79 -1.20
C ALA A 273 -22.41 -24.12 -0.49
N ALA A 274 -21.54 -24.58 0.40
CA ALA A 274 -21.80 -25.76 1.23
C ALA A 274 -23.16 -25.64 1.96
N GLY A 275 -24.13 -26.50 1.60
CA GLY A 275 -25.48 -26.49 2.17
C GLY A 275 -26.37 -25.31 1.76
N GLY A 276 -25.95 -24.47 0.80
CA GLY A 276 -26.70 -23.30 0.33
C GLY A 276 -27.59 -23.60 -0.89
N SER A 277 -28.35 -22.60 -1.32
CA SER A 277 -29.09 -22.63 -2.59
C SER A 277 -28.17 -22.39 -3.79
N ILE A 278 -28.55 -22.92 -4.95
CA ILE A 278 -27.88 -22.62 -6.23
C ILE A 278 -28.26 -21.21 -6.68
N TYR A 279 -27.29 -20.43 -7.14
CA TYR A 279 -27.52 -19.11 -7.72
C TYR A 279 -26.65 -18.90 -8.97
N ALA A 280 -27.15 -18.10 -9.92
CA ALA A 280 -26.39 -17.71 -11.10
C ALA A 280 -25.29 -16.71 -10.74
N THR A 281 -24.12 -16.85 -11.34
CA THR A 281 -22.98 -15.94 -11.18
C THR A 281 -22.84 -14.96 -12.34
N THR A 282 -23.87 -14.87 -13.17
CA THR A 282 -23.93 -14.12 -14.43
C THR A 282 -25.09 -13.12 -14.42
N ASP A 283 -25.04 -12.06 -15.23
CA ASP A 283 -26.10 -11.05 -15.30
C ASP A 283 -26.43 -10.68 -16.77
N PRO A 284 -27.71 -10.60 -17.16
CA PRO A 284 -28.10 -10.24 -18.52
C PRO A 284 -27.52 -8.91 -19.03
N ARG A 285 -27.29 -7.92 -18.16
CA ARG A 285 -26.73 -6.62 -18.55
C ARG A 285 -25.26 -6.74 -18.93
N THR A 286 -24.50 -7.55 -18.20
CA THR A 286 -23.11 -7.85 -18.55
C THR A 286 -23.04 -8.76 -19.77
N ASP A 287 -23.98 -9.71 -19.92
CA ASP A 287 -24.07 -10.58 -21.10
C ASP A 287 -24.33 -9.75 -22.37
N ALA A 288 -25.17 -8.70 -22.28
CA ALA A 288 -25.38 -7.77 -23.39
C ALA A 288 -24.11 -6.99 -23.77
N ALA A 289 -23.34 -6.51 -22.79
CA ALA A 289 -22.07 -5.81 -23.04
C ALA A 289 -20.98 -6.74 -23.61
N ILE A 290 -20.93 -7.99 -23.15
CA ILE A 290 -20.07 -9.04 -23.71
C ILE A 290 -20.42 -9.28 -25.18
N ALA A 291 -21.72 -9.46 -25.49
CA ALA A 291 -22.21 -9.67 -26.84
C ALA A 291 -21.95 -8.46 -27.77
N ALA A 292 -22.16 -7.24 -27.27
CA ALA A 292 -21.90 -6.00 -28.02
C ALA A 292 -20.42 -5.82 -28.40
N THR A 293 -19.51 -6.44 -27.65
CA THR A 293 -18.05 -6.36 -27.87
C THR A 293 -17.45 -7.70 -28.30
N ALA A 294 -18.27 -8.64 -28.79
CA ALA A 294 -17.83 -9.98 -29.13
C ALA A 294 -16.62 -9.96 -30.07
N GLY A 295 -15.57 -10.71 -29.71
CA GLY A 295 -14.32 -10.78 -30.48
C GLY A 295 -13.45 -9.52 -30.49
N LEU A 296 -13.85 -8.42 -29.84
CA LEU A 296 -13.04 -7.19 -29.75
C LEU A 296 -11.96 -7.31 -28.67
N VAL A 297 -10.71 -7.03 -29.04
CA VAL A 297 -9.51 -7.04 -28.19
C VAL A 297 -8.64 -5.79 -28.40
N ARG A 298 -7.65 -5.59 -27.52
CA ARG A 298 -6.57 -4.61 -27.71
C ARG A 298 -5.34 -5.31 -28.25
N LEU A 299 -4.74 -4.76 -29.30
CA LEU A 299 -3.49 -5.25 -29.91
C LEU A 299 -2.35 -4.28 -29.61
N ASN A 300 -1.17 -4.82 -29.28
CA ASN A 300 0.05 -4.01 -29.14
C ASN A 300 0.64 -3.65 -30.52
N SER A 301 1.72 -2.87 -30.53
CA SER A 301 2.42 -2.44 -31.75
C SER A 301 2.98 -3.59 -32.60
N ALA A 302 3.14 -4.79 -32.03
CA ALA A 302 3.55 -6.00 -32.74
C ALA A 302 2.37 -6.81 -33.30
N GLY A 303 1.13 -6.29 -33.23
CA GLY A 303 -0.09 -6.97 -33.68
C GLY A 303 -0.54 -8.14 -32.79
N ARG A 304 0.03 -8.29 -31.59
CA ARG A 304 -0.33 -9.36 -30.64
C ARG A 304 -1.36 -8.83 -29.64
N VAL A 305 -2.23 -9.71 -29.14
CA VAL A 305 -3.19 -9.34 -28.08
C VAL A 305 -2.43 -8.80 -26.86
N ALA A 306 -2.79 -7.59 -26.45
CA ALA A 306 -2.17 -6.90 -25.34
C ALA A 306 -2.71 -7.41 -24.01
N ARG A 307 -1.82 -7.55 -23.03
CA ARG A 307 -2.20 -7.83 -21.64
C ARG A 307 -2.81 -6.59 -21.00
N THR A 308 -4.11 -6.46 -21.10
CA THR A 308 -4.90 -5.37 -20.52
C THR A 308 -5.19 -5.62 -19.04
N GLU A 309 -4.20 -5.35 -18.19
CA GLU A 309 -4.42 -5.36 -16.74
C GLU A 309 -5.50 -4.33 -16.34
N PHE A 310 -6.17 -4.58 -15.23
CA PHE A 310 -7.16 -3.66 -14.66
C PHE A 310 -7.21 -3.82 -13.13
N SER A 311 -7.71 -2.80 -12.45
CA SER A 311 -7.87 -2.82 -10.99
C SER A 311 -9.11 -2.02 -10.57
N SER A 312 -9.56 -2.24 -9.32
CA SER A 312 -10.80 -1.62 -8.84
C SER A 312 -10.76 -0.10 -8.92
N SER A 313 -9.73 0.53 -8.36
CA SER A 313 -9.58 1.98 -8.40
C SER A 313 -8.11 2.36 -8.53
N THR A 314 -7.84 3.35 -9.39
CA THR A 314 -6.48 3.85 -9.64
C THR A 314 -6.01 4.79 -8.54
N GLY A 315 -6.91 5.39 -7.77
CA GLY A 315 -6.61 6.44 -6.80
C GLY A 315 -6.45 7.83 -7.44
N GLY A 316 -6.90 7.98 -8.69
CA GLY A 316 -6.80 9.19 -9.52
C GLY A 316 -5.63 9.20 -10.50
N PHE A 317 -4.78 8.17 -10.52
CA PHE A 317 -3.69 8.04 -11.50
C PHE A 317 -3.27 6.58 -11.67
N THR A 318 -3.05 6.16 -12.91
CA THR A 318 -2.55 4.80 -13.19
C THR A 318 -1.06 4.67 -12.87
N ALA A 319 -0.63 3.49 -12.44
CA ALA A 319 0.74 3.21 -12.02
C ALA A 319 1.76 3.20 -13.18
N GLY A 320 1.29 3.18 -14.44
CA GLY A 320 2.14 3.02 -15.62
C GLY A 320 2.69 1.60 -15.78
N GLY A 321 3.79 1.45 -16.53
CA GLY A 321 4.44 0.19 -16.84
C GLY A 321 4.25 -0.20 -18.30
N THR A 322 3.54 -1.30 -18.56
CA THR A 322 3.23 -1.78 -19.93
C THR A 322 2.48 -0.73 -20.75
N PHE A 323 1.56 -0.02 -20.10
CA PHE A 323 0.82 1.09 -20.69
C PHE A 323 1.36 2.40 -20.11
N PRO A 324 1.38 3.49 -20.89
CA PRO A 324 1.68 4.81 -20.38
C PRO A 324 0.80 5.14 -19.16
N SER A 325 1.36 5.83 -18.18
CA SER A 325 0.55 6.32 -17.06
C SER A 325 -0.32 7.50 -17.51
N VAL A 326 -1.56 7.47 -17.07
CA VAL A 326 -2.59 8.48 -17.31
C VAL A 326 -3.26 8.89 -16.01
N GLN A 327 -3.64 10.16 -15.92
CA GLN A 327 -4.53 10.69 -14.90
C GLN A 327 -5.93 10.09 -15.11
N ASP A 328 -6.59 9.70 -14.01
CA ASP A 328 -7.89 9.03 -14.05
C ASP A 328 -8.92 9.88 -13.31
N ASP A 329 -9.47 10.87 -14.01
CA ASP A 329 -10.49 11.76 -13.45
C ASP A 329 -11.83 11.05 -13.27
N GLY A 330 -12.12 10.00 -14.05
CA GLY A 330 -13.29 9.15 -13.87
C GLY A 330 -13.32 8.44 -12.51
N ASP A 331 -12.15 8.20 -11.90
CA ASP A 331 -12.04 7.60 -10.56
C ASP A 331 -12.61 8.54 -9.47
N ALA A 332 -12.83 9.82 -9.80
CA ALA A 332 -13.33 10.90 -8.95
C ALA A 332 -14.84 10.88 -8.67
N THR A 333 -15.49 9.73 -8.78
CA THR A 333 -16.93 9.60 -8.54
C THR A 333 -17.28 9.38 -7.06
N THR A 334 -18.45 9.86 -6.62
CA THR A 334 -19.00 9.60 -5.27
C THR A 334 -19.31 8.13 -5.01
N ALA A 335 -19.51 7.34 -6.07
CA ALA A 335 -19.73 5.91 -5.98
C ALA A 335 -18.46 5.11 -5.64
N ASN A 336 -17.27 5.73 -5.65
CA ASN A 336 -16.00 5.07 -5.43
C ASN A 336 -15.51 5.23 -3.97
N PRO A 337 -15.76 4.24 -3.09
CA PRO A 337 -15.30 4.29 -1.70
C PRO A 337 -13.79 3.99 -1.57
N ASN A 338 -13.10 3.73 -2.69
CA ASN A 338 -11.71 3.31 -2.72
C ASN A 338 -10.77 4.39 -3.24
N ARG A 339 -11.32 5.52 -3.72
CA ARG A 339 -10.52 6.66 -4.16
C ARG A 339 -9.57 7.11 -3.05
N GLN A 340 -10.09 7.21 -1.83
CA GLN A 340 -9.34 7.48 -0.60
C GLN A 340 -9.87 6.58 0.51
N TRP A 341 -8.98 6.17 1.41
CA TRP A 341 -9.32 5.36 2.57
C TRP A 341 -8.30 5.56 3.68
N THR A 342 -8.68 5.21 4.90
CA THR A 342 -7.81 5.19 6.07
C THR A 342 -7.79 3.80 6.67
N LYS A 343 -6.64 3.38 7.18
CA LYS A 343 -6.48 2.12 7.91
C LYS A 343 -5.55 2.31 9.11
N VAL A 344 -5.99 1.84 10.27
CA VAL A 344 -5.14 1.73 11.46
C VAL A 344 -4.45 0.37 11.44
N VAL A 345 -3.13 0.36 11.62
CA VAL A 345 -2.28 -0.83 11.69
C VAL A 345 -1.73 -0.98 13.10
N ASP A 346 -1.88 -2.18 13.66
CA ASP A 346 -1.29 -2.56 14.95
C ASP A 346 0.22 -2.81 14.80
N VAL A 347 1.02 -1.99 15.48
CA VAL A 347 2.49 -2.04 15.44
C VAL A 347 3.02 -3.30 16.13
N SER A 348 2.36 -3.79 17.17
CA SER A 348 2.78 -5.01 17.87
C SER A 348 2.76 -6.24 16.94
N SER A 349 1.85 -6.25 15.96
CA SER A 349 1.79 -7.29 14.94
C SER A 349 3.03 -7.27 14.02
N LEU A 350 3.55 -6.08 13.72
CA LEU A 350 4.76 -5.90 12.90
C LEU A 350 6.01 -6.28 13.70
N GLU A 351 6.10 -5.84 14.95
CA GLU A 351 7.21 -6.17 15.86
C GLU A 351 7.35 -7.69 16.02
N ARG A 352 6.23 -8.40 16.25
CA ARG A 352 6.22 -9.87 16.31
C ARG A 352 6.56 -10.52 14.98
N LYS A 353 6.04 -10.00 13.86
CA LYS A 353 6.29 -10.56 12.53
C LYS A 353 7.77 -10.52 12.14
N PHE A 354 8.47 -9.44 12.48
CA PHE A 354 9.87 -9.27 12.08
C PHE A 354 10.89 -9.65 13.15
N GLY A 355 10.51 -9.66 14.44
CA GLY A 355 11.36 -10.11 15.53
C GLY A 355 12.63 -9.26 15.71
N LYS A 356 12.55 -7.95 15.42
CA LYS A 356 13.70 -7.01 15.43
C LYS A 356 13.63 -5.97 16.56
N GLY A 357 12.88 -6.26 17.62
CA GLY A 357 12.61 -5.30 18.70
C GLY A 357 11.53 -4.29 18.30
N LYS A 358 11.53 -3.12 18.97
CA LYS A 358 10.51 -2.09 18.73
C LYS A 358 10.65 -1.44 17.37
N LEU A 359 9.52 -1.19 16.72
CA LEU A 359 9.47 -0.47 15.45
C LEU A 359 9.64 1.03 15.72
N LEU A 360 10.76 1.59 15.29
CA LEU A 360 11.11 2.98 15.55
C LEU A 360 10.47 3.92 14.55
N GLU A 361 10.37 3.51 13.29
CA GLU A 361 9.91 4.37 12.20
C GLU A 361 9.50 3.53 10.97
N LEU A 362 8.54 4.04 10.20
CA LEU A 362 8.33 3.60 8.81
C LEU A 362 8.64 4.77 7.88
N VAL A 363 9.51 4.54 6.89
CA VAL A 363 9.96 5.58 5.97
C VAL A 363 9.71 5.16 4.54
N VAL A 364 8.87 5.90 3.83
CA VAL A 364 8.78 5.78 2.38
C VAL A 364 10.02 6.45 1.78
N THR A 365 10.91 5.65 1.19
CA THR A 365 12.19 6.10 0.65
C THR A 365 12.14 6.37 -0.85
N ALA A 366 11.16 5.82 -1.56
CA ALA A 366 10.95 6.12 -2.97
C ALA A 366 9.48 6.01 -3.38
N ARG A 367 9.07 6.86 -4.33
CA ARG A 367 7.76 6.84 -4.97
C ARG A 367 7.89 6.91 -6.49
N ASN A 368 6.84 6.55 -7.21
CA ASN A 368 6.84 6.59 -8.67
C ASN A 368 6.63 7.99 -9.27
N GLY A 369 6.33 9.02 -8.46
CA GLY A 369 6.19 10.41 -8.89
C GLY A 369 4.86 10.75 -9.58
N LEU A 370 3.85 9.87 -9.52
CA LEU A 370 2.61 10.02 -10.26
C LEU A 370 1.42 10.34 -9.35
N GLY A 371 0.87 11.57 -9.48
CA GLY A 371 -0.30 12.03 -8.73
C GLY A 371 0.03 12.59 -7.34
N ALA A 372 -1.02 12.78 -6.51
CA ALA A 372 -0.86 13.32 -5.15
C ALA A 372 0.09 12.50 -4.27
N ASP A 373 0.66 13.15 -3.26
CA ASP A 373 1.60 12.56 -2.30
C ASP A 373 2.88 12.00 -2.93
N GLY A 374 3.19 12.40 -4.18
CA GLY A 374 4.28 11.82 -4.97
C GLY A 374 3.97 10.43 -5.54
N GLY A 375 2.73 9.96 -5.43
CA GLY A 375 2.25 8.71 -6.02
C GLY A 375 2.49 7.45 -5.20
N ARG A 376 2.50 6.31 -5.91
CA ARG A 376 2.64 4.96 -5.32
C ARG A 376 4.03 4.77 -4.71
N VAL A 377 4.06 4.18 -3.53
CA VAL A 377 5.27 3.79 -2.82
C VAL A 377 6.00 2.73 -3.66
N SER A 378 7.24 3.02 -4.04
CA SER A 378 8.11 2.07 -4.73
C SER A 378 9.02 1.35 -3.74
N LEU A 379 9.48 2.05 -2.70
CA LEU A 379 10.34 1.51 -1.66
C LEU A 379 9.98 2.10 -0.28
N ILE A 380 10.02 1.25 0.75
CA ILE A 380 9.75 1.61 2.14
C ILE A 380 10.67 0.83 3.08
N GLU A 381 11.10 1.48 4.14
CA GLU A 381 11.88 0.91 5.23
C GLU A 381 11.04 0.82 6.51
N PHE A 382 11.09 -0.35 7.15
CA PHE A 382 10.63 -0.57 8.52
C PHE A 382 11.89 -0.58 9.39
N ARG A 383 12.11 0.48 10.18
CA ARG A 383 13.32 0.65 10.98
C ARG A 383 13.03 0.23 12.41
N PHE A 384 13.71 -0.80 12.89
CA PHE A 384 13.56 -1.31 14.25
C PHE A 384 14.82 -1.03 15.07
N GLU A 385 14.74 -1.25 16.39
CA GLU A 385 15.91 -1.20 17.29
C GLU A 385 17.05 -2.11 16.82
N GLN A 386 16.73 -3.27 16.24
CA GLN A 386 17.69 -4.29 15.82
C GLN A 386 17.72 -4.45 14.28
N GLY A 387 17.71 -3.31 13.60
CA GLY A 387 17.97 -3.21 12.16
C GLY A 387 16.74 -2.86 11.33
N THR A 388 16.97 -2.76 10.01
CA THR A 388 15.98 -2.28 9.06
C THR A 388 15.50 -3.42 8.16
N VAL A 389 14.21 -3.42 7.84
CA VAL A 389 13.62 -4.27 6.79
C VAL A 389 13.14 -3.37 5.66
N THR A 390 13.72 -3.55 4.48
CA THR A 390 13.32 -2.81 3.27
C THR A 390 12.36 -3.65 2.44
N GLN A 391 11.27 -3.06 1.98
CA GLN A 391 10.27 -3.71 1.13
C GLN A 391 9.91 -2.81 -0.05
N THR A 392 9.50 -3.41 -1.16
CA THR A 392 8.79 -2.66 -2.20
C THR A 392 7.41 -2.26 -1.66
N GLY A 393 6.81 -1.21 -2.20
CA GLY A 393 5.46 -0.79 -1.79
C GLY A 393 4.41 -1.89 -1.98
N TRP A 394 4.55 -2.74 -3.00
CA TRP A 394 3.67 -3.89 -3.24
C TRP A 394 3.75 -4.95 -2.13
N VAL A 395 4.96 -5.25 -1.65
CA VAL A 395 5.15 -6.18 -0.53
C VAL A 395 4.66 -5.54 0.77
N ALA A 396 4.97 -4.26 0.99
CA ALA A 396 4.54 -3.52 2.17
C ALA A 396 3.02 -3.40 2.27
N ARG A 397 2.32 -3.20 1.14
CA ARG A 397 0.86 -3.26 1.07
C ARG A 397 0.34 -4.55 1.70
N THR A 398 0.91 -5.70 1.35
CA THR A 398 0.48 -6.99 1.92
C THR A 398 0.84 -7.09 3.39
N THR A 399 2.06 -6.67 3.77
CA THR A 399 2.53 -6.64 5.16
C THR A 399 1.61 -5.83 6.07
N LEU A 400 1.14 -4.67 5.60
CA LEU A 400 0.30 -3.72 6.34
C LEU A 400 -1.22 -3.97 6.10
N GLY A 401 -1.56 -4.92 5.21
CA GLY A 401 -2.93 -5.25 4.82
C GLY A 401 -3.69 -4.11 4.13
N LEU A 402 -3.02 -3.36 3.25
CA LEU A 402 -3.56 -2.19 2.56
C LEU A 402 -4.26 -2.56 1.24
N LYS A 403 -5.14 -1.66 0.75
CA LYS A 403 -5.83 -1.84 -0.53
C LYS A 403 -4.91 -1.64 -1.74
N SER A 404 -3.90 -0.79 -1.62
CA SER A 404 -2.94 -0.45 -2.69
C SER A 404 -1.56 -0.13 -2.10
N ASP A 405 -0.58 0.05 -2.97
CA ASP A 405 0.74 0.62 -2.65
C ASP A 405 0.76 2.16 -2.74
N TRP A 406 -0.39 2.81 -2.91
CA TRP A 406 -0.51 4.27 -2.81
C TRP A 406 -0.98 4.66 -1.42
N PHE A 407 -0.03 5.03 -0.55
CA PHE A 407 -0.33 5.46 0.79
C PHE A 407 0.69 6.47 1.35
N THR A 408 0.26 7.17 2.39
CA THR A 408 1.06 8.00 3.29
C THR A 408 0.98 7.41 4.70
N LEU A 409 1.99 7.71 5.49
CA LEU A 409 2.14 7.17 6.84
C LEU A 409 1.86 8.29 7.84
N GLY A 410 0.96 8.05 8.79
CA GLY A 410 0.89 8.81 10.02
C GLY A 410 1.99 8.39 10.99
N PRO A 411 2.14 9.11 12.12
CA PRO A 411 3.13 8.76 13.13
C PRO A 411 2.81 7.41 13.78
N ILE A 412 3.84 6.76 14.35
CA ILE A 412 3.64 5.67 15.29
C ILE A 412 3.12 6.26 16.60
N VAL A 413 1.87 6.00 16.93
CA VAL A 413 1.27 6.40 18.20
C VAL A 413 1.50 5.27 19.19
N ARG A 414 2.25 5.55 20.26
CA ARG A 414 2.44 4.65 21.41
C ARG A 414 1.75 5.27 22.64
N GLY A 415 1.06 4.41 23.38
CA GLY A 415 0.53 4.64 24.73
C GLY A 415 -0.73 5.47 24.90
N GLU A 416 -1.06 5.63 26.18
CA GLU A 416 -2.30 6.20 26.71
C GLU A 416 -2.16 7.71 26.98
N THR A 417 -3.23 8.37 27.44
CA THR A 417 -3.34 9.83 27.68
C THR A 417 -2.13 10.46 28.40
N GLU A 418 -1.48 9.71 29.28
CA GLU A 418 -0.30 10.16 30.03
C GLU A 418 0.92 10.42 29.13
N GLN A 419 1.20 9.57 28.15
CA GLN A 419 2.36 9.75 27.26
C GLN A 419 2.19 10.96 26.34
N ILE A 420 0.95 11.22 25.91
CA ILE A 420 0.61 12.43 25.15
C ILE A 420 0.75 13.66 26.03
N SER A 421 0.35 13.57 27.31
CA SER A 421 0.54 14.65 28.27
C SER A 421 2.02 14.99 28.46
N ASN A 422 2.90 13.98 28.55
CA ASN A 422 4.35 14.16 28.62
C ASN A 422 4.92 14.80 27.35
N TYR A 423 4.43 14.38 26.18
CA TYR A 423 4.81 14.98 24.90
C TYR A 423 4.41 16.46 24.81
N VAL A 424 3.18 16.79 25.21
CA VAL A 424 2.67 18.16 25.25
C VAL A 424 3.49 19.03 26.19
N ASP A 425 3.83 18.53 27.38
CA ASP A 425 4.71 19.22 28.32
C ASP A 425 6.08 19.49 27.71
N SER A 426 6.69 18.49 27.07
CA SER A 426 8.02 18.64 26.47
C SER A 426 8.02 19.64 25.30
N LEU A 427 6.98 19.60 24.45
CA LEU A 427 6.79 20.55 23.34
C LEU A 427 6.71 21.98 23.85
N ALA A 428 5.88 22.22 24.85
CA ALA A 428 5.70 23.54 25.44
C ALA A 428 7.00 24.04 26.08
N GLU A 429 7.73 23.19 26.81
CA GLU A 429 9.05 23.56 27.32
C GLU A 429 10.03 23.92 26.20
N THR A 430 10.00 23.18 25.09
CA THR A 430 10.94 23.38 23.98
C THR A 430 10.67 24.68 23.23
N PHE A 431 9.40 25.00 22.97
CA PHE A 431 9.02 26.15 22.15
C PHE A 431 8.65 27.39 22.97
N LEU A 432 8.03 27.21 24.14
CA LEU A 432 7.56 28.30 25.01
C LEU A 432 8.45 28.50 26.25
N GLY A 433 9.32 27.55 26.59
CA GLY A 433 10.20 27.63 27.76
C GLY A 433 9.53 27.24 29.09
N ALA A 434 8.28 26.78 29.07
CA ALA A 434 7.57 26.33 30.27
C ALA A 434 6.49 25.29 29.93
N LYS A 435 6.17 24.40 30.88
CA LYS A 435 5.04 23.47 30.78
C LYS A 435 3.71 24.25 30.84
N PRO A 436 2.65 23.80 30.12
CA PRO A 436 1.32 24.40 30.21
C PRO A 436 0.68 24.08 31.56
N ASP A 437 -0.33 24.85 31.95
CA ASP A 437 -1.21 24.49 33.06
C ASP A 437 -2.04 23.23 32.72
N ALA A 438 -2.65 22.63 33.74
CA ALA A 438 -3.37 21.36 33.60
C ALA A 438 -4.54 21.42 32.59
N GLY A 439 -5.25 22.55 32.50
CA GLY A 439 -6.36 22.73 31.57
C GLY A 439 -5.87 22.80 30.12
N THR A 440 -4.88 23.67 29.87
CA THR A 440 -4.25 23.81 28.55
C THR A 440 -3.59 22.49 28.11
N ARG A 441 -2.92 21.78 29.02
CA ARG A 441 -2.35 20.45 28.73
C ARG A 441 -3.41 19.48 28.25
N GLN A 442 -4.53 19.40 28.95
CA GLN A 442 -5.61 18.48 28.61
C GLN A 442 -6.22 18.81 27.25
N GLU A 443 -6.44 20.10 26.97
CA GLU A 443 -6.93 20.56 25.67
C GLU A 443 -5.96 20.17 24.54
N TRP A 444 -4.68 20.50 24.68
CA TRP A 444 -3.66 20.19 23.68
C TRP A 444 -3.46 18.69 23.50
N ALA A 445 -3.46 17.92 24.58
CA ALA A 445 -3.40 16.46 24.52
C ALA A 445 -4.62 15.88 23.80
N SER A 446 -5.81 16.43 24.03
CA SER A 446 -7.03 16.00 23.33
C SER A 446 -6.95 16.27 21.82
N ARG A 447 -6.37 17.40 21.41
CA ARG A 447 -6.15 17.75 20.00
C ARG A 447 -5.12 16.85 19.34
N VAL A 448 -3.99 16.60 20.00
CA VAL A 448 -2.97 15.65 19.50
C VAL A 448 -3.55 14.24 19.37
N TYR A 449 -4.43 13.84 20.28
CA TYR A 449 -5.14 12.56 20.22
C TYR A 449 -6.21 12.51 19.12
N SER A 450 -7.04 13.56 18.98
CA SER A 450 -8.16 13.61 18.02
C SER A 450 -7.72 13.80 16.58
N ASP A 451 -6.73 14.67 16.36
CA ASP A 451 -6.27 15.06 15.03
C ASP A 451 -5.22 14.08 14.49
N GLN A 452 -4.82 13.11 15.32
CA GLN A 452 -3.83 12.06 15.03
C GLN A 452 -2.53 12.60 14.42
N SER A 453 -2.17 13.85 14.73
CA SER A 453 -0.98 14.51 14.19
C SER A 453 -0.25 15.32 15.25
N ARG A 454 1.03 14.97 15.43
CA ARG A 454 1.98 15.72 16.25
C ARG A 454 2.38 17.06 15.61
N SER A 455 2.32 17.15 14.29
CA SER A 455 2.78 18.33 13.56
C SER A 455 1.90 19.56 13.77
N GLY A 456 0.60 19.37 14.04
CA GLY A 456 -0.33 20.50 14.25
C GLY A 456 0.06 21.35 15.45
N LEU A 457 0.15 20.72 16.63
CA LEU A 457 0.57 21.42 17.85
C LEU A 457 2.02 21.90 17.75
N ALA A 458 2.93 21.09 17.19
CA ALA A 458 4.33 21.52 17.00
C ALA A 458 4.44 22.76 16.11
N THR A 459 3.63 22.86 15.04
CA THR A 459 3.57 24.04 14.17
C THR A 459 3.07 25.26 14.92
N GLU A 460 1.95 25.14 15.64
CA GLU A 460 1.37 26.22 16.45
C GLU A 460 2.38 26.78 17.44
N LEU A 461 3.10 25.90 18.15
CA LEU A 461 4.08 26.29 19.15
C LEU A 461 5.38 26.84 18.53
N ALA A 462 5.87 26.26 17.44
CA ALA A 462 7.06 26.76 16.74
C ALA A 462 6.81 28.13 16.07
N GLN A 463 5.58 28.42 15.66
CA GLN A 463 5.21 29.73 15.11
C GLN A 463 4.80 30.74 16.19
N SER A 464 4.87 30.37 17.47
CA SER A 464 4.60 31.28 18.57
C SER A 464 5.60 32.44 18.59
N ASP A 465 5.14 33.58 19.10
CA ASP A 465 6.04 34.72 19.36
C ASP A 465 7.22 34.27 20.20
N GLN A 466 7.01 33.50 21.27
CA GLN A 466 8.09 33.08 22.15
C GLN A 466 9.25 32.40 21.39
N PHE A 467 8.95 31.42 20.54
CA PHE A 467 10.00 30.72 19.78
C PHE A 467 10.61 31.59 18.67
N ALA A 468 9.80 32.38 17.97
CA ALA A 468 10.29 33.37 17.01
C ALA A 468 11.30 34.32 17.65
N GLY A 469 11.05 34.71 18.90
CA GLY A 469 11.97 35.51 19.71
C GLY A 469 13.31 34.86 19.98
N VAL A 470 13.30 33.59 20.34
CA VAL A 470 14.51 32.79 20.57
C VAL A 470 15.35 32.69 19.30
N MET A 471 14.70 32.45 18.16
CA MET A 471 15.37 32.38 16.84
C MET A 471 15.96 33.73 16.44
N LEU A 472 15.20 34.82 16.60
CA LEU A 472 15.67 36.17 16.31
C LEU A 472 16.82 36.59 17.23
N ALA A 473 16.76 36.30 18.52
CA ALA A 473 17.84 36.60 19.45
C ALA A 473 19.16 35.91 19.04
N GLN A 474 19.07 34.64 18.59
CA GLN A 474 20.22 33.94 18.04
C GLN A 474 20.76 34.62 16.76
N LEU A 475 19.88 35.00 15.83
CA LEU A 475 20.28 35.69 14.60
C LEU A 475 20.94 37.05 14.88
N TYR A 476 20.39 37.84 15.80
CA TYR A 476 20.99 39.11 16.24
C TYR A 476 22.37 38.91 16.85
N GLN A 477 22.51 37.90 17.71
CA GLN A 477 23.79 37.58 18.33
C GLN A 477 24.83 37.12 17.30
N THR A 478 24.44 36.30 16.33
CA THR A 478 25.36 35.80 15.29
C THR A 478 25.71 36.87 14.26
N ALA A 479 24.75 37.69 13.81
CA ALA A 479 25.01 38.71 12.80
C ALA A 479 25.67 39.97 13.37
N PHE A 480 25.22 40.44 14.54
CA PHE A 480 25.62 41.76 15.05
C PHE A 480 26.40 41.70 16.36
N GLY A 481 26.55 40.52 16.98
CA GLY A 481 27.25 40.35 18.26
C GLY A 481 26.52 40.98 19.44
N ARG A 482 25.25 41.36 19.29
CA ARG A 482 24.45 42.08 20.28
C ARG A 482 23.00 41.60 20.30
N PRO A 483 22.25 41.80 21.40
CA PRO A 483 20.81 41.60 21.40
C PRO A 483 20.08 42.65 20.53
N ALA A 484 18.85 42.32 20.14
CA ALA A 484 17.92 43.26 19.53
C ALA A 484 17.52 44.35 20.53
N ASP A 485 17.25 45.56 20.03
CA ASP A 485 16.47 46.54 20.80
C ASP A 485 14.97 46.23 20.70
N ALA A 486 14.19 46.82 21.60
CA ALA A 486 12.75 46.53 21.71
C ALA A 486 11.96 46.83 20.43
N ALA A 487 12.36 47.84 19.65
CA ALA A 487 11.67 48.22 18.42
C ALA A 487 12.02 47.25 17.28
N GLY A 488 13.30 46.90 17.13
CA GLY A 488 13.76 45.92 16.15
C GLY A 488 13.18 44.54 16.42
N GLU A 489 13.17 44.10 17.67
CA GLU A 489 12.58 42.82 18.06
C GLU A 489 11.08 42.76 17.72
N ALA A 490 10.33 43.81 18.06
CA ALA A 490 8.90 43.89 17.74
C ALA A 490 8.63 43.89 16.23
N TYR A 491 9.46 44.57 15.44
CA TYR A 491 9.36 44.62 13.98
C TYR A 491 9.55 43.25 13.34
N TRP A 492 10.60 42.51 13.71
CA TRP A 492 10.90 41.22 13.11
C TRP A 492 9.93 40.12 13.55
N ARG A 493 9.46 40.15 14.80
CA ARG A 493 8.39 39.26 15.27
C ARG A 493 7.11 39.47 14.47
N LYS A 494 6.73 40.73 14.19
CA LYS A 494 5.59 41.03 13.32
C LYS A 494 5.81 40.49 11.90
N THR A 495 7.01 40.66 11.37
CA THR A 495 7.37 40.20 10.01
C THR A 495 7.22 38.68 9.86
N LEU A 496 7.64 37.91 10.88
CA LEU A 496 7.42 36.45 10.92
C LEU A 496 5.93 36.10 11.01
N ARG A 497 5.15 36.80 11.86
CA ARG A 497 3.69 36.60 11.94
C ARG A 497 2.96 36.88 10.62
N ASP A 498 3.47 37.82 9.83
CA ASP A 498 2.92 38.15 8.51
C ASP A 498 3.33 37.13 7.42
N GLY A 499 4.08 36.07 7.79
CA GLY A 499 4.40 34.93 6.93
C GLY A 499 5.78 34.99 6.26
N ALA A 500 6.68 35.88 6.71
CA ALA A 500 8.06 35.86 6.23
C ALA A 500 8.81 34.62 6.76
N GLU A 501 9.70 34.07 5.93
CA GLU A 501 10.60 32.98 6.33
C GLU A 501 11.75 33.52 7.20
N ILE A 502 12.10 32.79 8.25
CA ILE A 502 13.20 33.18 9.14
C ILE A 502 14.54 33.23 8.39
N ASP A 503 14.72 32.36 7.40
CA ASP A 503 15.90 32.29 6.55
C ASP A 503 16.09 33.54 5.69
N ALA A 504 14.98 34.11 5.19
CA ALA A 504 15.01 35.36 4.44
C ALA A 504 15.42 36.55 5.33
N ILE A 505 14.97 36.55 6.59
CA ILE A 505 15.39 37.55 7.59
C ILE A 505 16.88 37.38 7.91
N GLY A 506 17.34 36.14 8.12
CA GLY A 506 18.76 35.84 8.33
C GLY A 506 19.63 36.35 7.18
N SER A 507 19.28 36.00 5.94
CA SER A 507 19.98 36.50 4.75
C SER A 507 19.98 38.03 4.66
N TYR A 508 18.88 38.69 5.04
CA TYR A 508 18.79 40.15 5.09
C TYR A 508 19.74 40.75 6.14
N PHE A 509 19.82 40.15 7.34
CA PHE A 509 20.70 40.64 8.42
C PHE A 509 22.15 40.66 7.97
N PHE A 510 22.61 39.55 7.40
CA PHE A 510 23.98 39.41 6.88
C PHE A 510 24.25 40.25 5.62
N ALA A 511 23.23 40.80 4.97
CA ALA A 511 23.38 41.71 3.84
C ALA A 511 23.29 43.19 4.22
N SER A 512 22.93 43.49 5.47
CA SER A 512 22.58 44.83 5.92
C SER A 512 23.78 45.79 5.96
N GLU A 513 23.49 47.09 5.92
CA GLU A 513 24.52 48.12 6.10
C GLU A 513 25.18 48.03 7.48
N GLU A 514 24.40 47.70 8.51
CA GLU A 514 24.93 47.50 9.86
C GLU A 514 25.96 46.37 9.89
N TYR A 515 25.63 45.21 9.31
CA TYR A 515 26.55 44.07 9.25
C TYR A 515 27.85 44.41 8.50
N PHE A 516 27.73 45.15 7.40
CA PHE A 516 28.89 45.58 6.63
C PHE A 516 29.81 46.51 7.44
N LEU A 517 29.24 47.45 8.20
CA LEU A 517 29.99 48.37 9.04
C LEU A 517 30.64 47.64 10.22
N THR A 518 29.96 46.68 10.87
CA THR A 518 30.54 45.87 11.94
C THR A 518 31.65 44.95 11.43
N ALA A 519 31.55 44.49 10.18
CA ALA A 519 32.61 43.74 9.48
C ALA A 519 33.77 44.62 8.96
N GLY A 520 33.87 45.88 9.39
CA GLY A 520 34.97 46.79 9.06
C GLY A 520 34.76 47.66 7.83
N GLY A 521 33.55 47.69 7.25
CA GLY A 521 33.18 48.65 6.21
C GLY A 521 33.88 48.46 4.86
N THR A 522 34.41 47.26 4.59
CA THR A 522 35.07 46.93 3.32
C THR A 522 34.56 45.60 2.78
N ASN A 523 34.61 45.39 1.46
CA ASN A 523 34.21 44.12 0.85
C ASN A 523 35.03 42.93 1.37
N SER A 524 36.33 43.13 1.60
CA SER A 524 37.18 42.08 2.18
C SER A 524 36.79 41.76 3.63
N GLY A 525 36.51 42.77 4.45
CA GLY A 525 36.06 42.56 5.83
C GLY A 525 34.70 41.85 5.88
N PHE A 526 33.75 42.33 5.08
CA PHE A 526 32.43 41.71 4.90
C PHE A 526 32.49 40.22 4.55
N VAL A 527 33.22 39.86 3.49
CA VAL A 527 33.33 38.45 3.08
C VAL A 527 34.02 37.61 4.16
N SER A 528 35.10 38.12 4.78
CA SER A 528 35.84 37.40 5.82
C SER A 528 34.97 37.11 7.05
N GLN A 529 34.11 38.07 7.42
CA GLN A 529 33.19 37.94 8.53
C GLN A 529 32.05 36.96 8.21
N LEU A 530 31.51 36.95 6.97
CA LEU A 530 30.51 35.95 6.54
C LEU A 530 31.01 34.51 6.67
N TYR A 531 32.27 34.24 6.28
CA TYR A 531 32.89 32.93 6.46
C TYR A 531 32.88 32.51 7.94
N THR A 532 33.19 33.45 8.83
CA THR A 532 33.28 33.17 10.28
C THR A 532 31.90 32.97 10.90
N ASP A 533 30.96 33.88 10.65
CA ASP A 533 29.66 33.90 11.34
C ASP A 533 28.66 32.90 10.77
N ILE A 534 28.71 32.62 9.45
CA ILE A 534 27.76 31.72 8.78
C ILE A 534 28.32 30.31 8.62
N LEU A 535 29.62 30.17 8.37
CA LEU A 535 30.27 28.88 8.07
C LEU A 535 31.22 28.39 9.17
N GLY A 536 31.35 29.14 10.26
CA GLY A 536 32.13 28.74 11.43
C GLY A 536 33.64 28.60 11.20
N ARG A 537 34.18 29.14 10.10
CA ARG A 537 35.59 28.99 9.72
C ARG A 537 36.16 30.23 9.03
N PRO A 538 37.49 30.45 9.04
CA PRO A 538 38.09 31.51 8.24
C PRO A 538 37.97 31.23 6.73
N ALA A 539 37.95 32.31 5.94
CA ALA A 539 38.03 32.25 4.49
C ALA A 539 39.39 31.71 4.03
N ASP A 540 39.41 30.83 3.02
CA ASP A 540 40.64 30.54 2.30
C ASP A 540 40.96 31.68 1.33
N ALA A 541 42.23 31.79 0.93
CA ALA A 541 42.69 32.89 0.08
C ALA A 541 41.97 32.96 -1.28
N GLY A 542 41.60 31.81 -1.85
CA GLY A 542 40.92 31.74 -3.14
C GLY A 542 39.45 32.16 -3.04
N GLY A 543 38.74 31.61 -2.05
CA GLY A 543 37.35 31.95 -1.77
C GLY A 543 37.17 33.43 -1.44
N LEU A 544 38.04 33.99 -0.59
CA LEU A 544 38.03 35.41 -0.27
C LEU A 544 38.22 36.28 -1.52
N ALA A 545 39.24 36.00 -2.33
CA ALA A 545 39.53 36.77 -3.54
C ALA A 545 38.39 36.70 -4.56
N TYR A 546 37.74 35.54 -4.71
CA TYR A 546 36.61 35.35 -5.62
C TYR A 546 35.42 36.25 -5.24
N TRP A 547 34.94 36.17 -4.00
CA TRP A 547 33.78 36.93 -3.57
C TRP A 547 34.04 38.43 -3.52
N VAL A 548 35.23 38.85 -3.05
CA VAL A 548 35.63 40.26 -3.06
C VAL A 548 35.70 40.79 -4.49
N GLY A 549 36.27 40.03 -5.43
CA GLY A 549 36.32 40.41 -6.84
C GLY A 549 34.94 40.61 -7.46
N LEU A 550 33.95 39.77 -7.11
CA LEU A 550 32.56 39.94 -7.57
C LEU A 550 31.92 41.22 -7.01
N LEU A 551 32.17 41.56 -5.75
CA LEU A 551 31.66 42.76 -5.11
C LEU A 551 32.33 44.03 -5.67
N ASP A 552 33.66 44.03 -5.80
CA ASP A 552 34.44 45.17 -6.30
C ASP A 552 34.11 45.48 -7.76
N SER A 553 33.90 44.45 -8.58
CA SER A 553 33.48 44.59 -9.97
C SER A 553 31.97 44.80 -10.15
N ARG A 554 31.20 44.85 -9.06
CA ARG A 554 29.73 45.00 -9.03
C ARG A 554 28.96 43.91 -9.81
N GLN A 555 29.57 42.74 -10.00
CA GLN A 555 28.91 41.58 -10.58
C GLN A 555 27.96 40.88 -9.60
N ALA A 556 28.16 41.09 -8.31
CA ALA A 556 27.24 40.66 -7.25
C ALA A 556 26.98 41.79 -6.26
N SER A 557 25.78 41.83 -5.66
CA SER A 557 25.47 42.69 -4.53
C SER A 557 25.79 41.99 -3.21
N ARG A 558 25.92 42.75 -2.10
CA ARG A 558 26.03 42.17 -0.75
C ARG A 558 24.88 41.22 -0.43
N THR A 559 23.66 41.55 -0.86
CA THR A 559 22.49 40.68 -0.72
C THR A 559 22.68 39.35 -1.45
N ALA A 560 23.15 39.39 -2.69
CA ALA A 560 23.41 38.18 -3.46
C ALA A 560 24.52 37.32 -2.80
N VAL A 561 25.59 37.94 -2.33
CA VAL A 561 26.69 37.23 -1.65
C VAL A 561 26.21 36.62 -0.33
N ALA A 562 25.55 37.40 0.54
CA ALA A 562 25.01 36.91 1.81
C ALA A 562 24.01 35.76 1.61
N ALA A 563 23.13 35.85 0.61
CA ALA A 563 22.23 34.76 0.26
C ALA A 563 22.98 33.49 -0.18
N ASN A 564 24.03 33.63 -1.00
CA ASN A 564 24.84 32.46 -1.40
C ASN A 564 25.52 31.78 -0.21
N PHE A 565 26.00 32.54 0.78
CA PHE A 565 26.55 31.97 2.01
C PHE A 565 25.48 31.32 2.87
N TYR A 566 24.37 32.03 3.13
CA TYR A 566 23.30 31.56 4.01
C TYR A 566 22.60 30.32 3.46
N TYR A 567 22.32 30.26 2.16
CA TYR A 567 21.72 29.09 1.53
C TYR A 567 22.74 28.06 1.05
N SER A 568 24.02 28.19 1.42
CA SER A 568 25.03 27.18 1.07
C SER A 568 24.77 25.85 1.78
N ALA A 569 25.26 24.76 1.20
CA ALA A 569 25.17 23.44 1.83
C ALA A 569 25.90 23.40 3.19
N GLU A 570 27.01 24.13 3.31
CA GLU A 570 27.78 24.24 4.55
C GLU A 570 26.97 24.95 5.65
N SER A 571 26.37 26.11 5.35
CA SER A 571 25.52 26.81 6.32
C SER A 571 24.31 25.98 6.77
N ARG A 572 23.63 25.30 5.83
CA ARG A 572 22.48 24.44 6.19
C ARG A 572 22.88 23.30 7.13
N ARG A 573 24.08 22.74 6.98
CA ARG A 573 24.59 21.71 7.89
C ARG A 573 24.80 22.25 9.30
N ASP A 574 25.38 23.43 9.43
CA ASP A 574 25.60 24.06 10.75
C ASP A 574 24.28 24.46 11.43
N ARG A 575 23.36 25.09 10.69
CA ARG A 575 22.01 25.41 11.20
C ARG A 575 21.25 24.16 11.62
N THR A 576 21.39 23.08 10.86
CA THR A 576 20.83 21.77 11.22
C THR A 576 21.38 21.27 12.55
N ILE A 577 22.69 21.34 12.77
CA ILE A 577 23.31 20.92 14.04
C ILE A 577 22.75 21.71 15.22
N LEU A 578 22.65 23.04 15.06
CA LEU A 578 22.10 23.93 16.07
C LEU A 578 20.63 23.60 16.39
N MET A 579 19.79 23.50 15.36
CA MET A 579 18.36 23.22 15.54
C MET A 579 18.12 21.82 16.12
N TYR A 580 18.83 20.82 15.61
CA TYR A 580 18.74 19.45 16.10
C TYR A 580 19.11 19.37 17.59
N THR A 581 20.21 20.03 17.98
CA THR A 581 20.63 20.06 19.39
C THR A 581 19.63 20.80 20.26
N ARG A 582 19.04 21.90 19.77
CA ARG A 582 18.02 22.67 20.49
C ARG A 582 16.76 21.85 20.75
N ILE A 583 16.27 21.13 19.73
CA ILE A 583 15.00 20.39 19.83
C ILE A 583 15.21 19.04 20.55
N LEU A 584 16.25 18.29 20.21
CA LEU A 584 16.46 16.93 20.70
C LEU A 584 17.43 16.82 21.88
N GLY A 585 18.15 17.90 22.22
CA GLY A 585 19.03 17.97 23.40
C GLY A 585 20.38 17.28 23.24
N PHE A 586 20.76 16.84 22.03
CA PHE A 586 22.06 16.24 21.76
C PHE A 586 22.47 16.46 20.30
N ALA A 587 23.78 16.34 20.00
CA ALA A 587 24.30 16.58 18.65
C ALA A 587 23.86 15.49 17.65
N PRO A 588 23.52 15.84 16.40
CA PRO A 588 23.20 14.86 15.36
C PRO A 588 24.40 14.04 14.93
N SER A 589 24.16 12.83 14.41
CA SER A 589 25.18 12.08 13.66
C SER A 589 25.39 12.69 12.28
N GLU A 590 26.49 12.33 11.62
CA GLU A 590 26.79 12.79 10.25
C GLU A 590 25.65 12.49 9.25
N ALA A 591 25.05 11.31 9.34
CA ALA A 591 23.89 10.95 8.50
C ALA A 591 22.65 11.80 8.80
N SER A 592 22.41 12.15 10.07
CA SER A 592 21.33 13.07 10.44
C SER A 592 21.60 14.48 9.89
N ILE A 593 22.84 14.95 9.92
CA ILE A 593 23.21 16.26 9.37
C ILE A 593 22.92 16.29 7.87
N GLU A 594 23.36 15.28 7.12
CA GLU A 594 23.11 15.20 5.68
C GLU A 594 21.61 15.24 5.34
N TYR A 595 20.81 14.42 6.03
CA TYR A 595 19.36 14.36 5.81
C TYR A 595 18.65 15.69 6.13
N TRP A 596 18.85 16.20 7.34
CA TRP A 596 18.11 17.38 7.81
C TRP A 596 18.60 18.68 7.14
N SER A 597 19.86 18.77 6.74
CA SER A 597 20.35 19.92 5.97
C SER A 597 19.83 19.97 4.53
N ALA A 598 19.43 18.82 3.97
CA ALA A 598 18.71 18.76 2.70
C ALA A 598 17.25 19.19 2.85
N ARG A 599 16.63 18.99 4.02
CA ARG A 599 15.27 19.50 4.31
C ARG A 599 15.20 21.01 4.25
N LEU A 600 16.25 21.71 4.70
CA LEU A 600 16.37 23.19 4.62
C LEU A 600 16.43 23.75 3.18
N ILE A 601 16.34 22.92 2.14
CA ILE A 601 16.10 23.36 0.76
C ILE A 601 14.59 23.63 0.53
N ALA A 602 13.73 22.92 1.25
CA ALA A 602 12.28 22.93 1.07
C ALA A 602 11.52 23.61 2.22
N VAL A 603 12.17 23.79 3.38
CA VAL A 603 11.59 24.45 4.56
C VAL A 603 12.62 25.41 5.16
N ASP A 604 12.15 26.39 5.95
CA ASP A 604 13.00 27.29 6.71
C ASP A 604 13.39 26.69 8.08
N ASP A 605 14.20 27.39 8.87
CA ASP A 605 14.66 26.89 10.17
C ASP A 605 13.49 26.62 11.16
N ILE A 606 12.38 27.37 11.09
CA ILE A 606 11.19 27.10 11.90
C ILE A 606 10.50 25.82 11.43
N GLY A 607 10.34 25.62 10.13
CA GLY A 607 9.81 24.38 9.56
C GLY A 607 10.65 23.15 9.94
N LEU A 608 11.98 23.28 9.93
CA LEU A 608 12.86 22.21 10.42
C LEU A 608 12.62 21.90 11.91
N ALA A 609 12.41 22.91 12.75
CA ALA A 609 12.11 22.72 14.16
C ALA A 609 10.81 21.91 14.37
N VAL A 610 9.76 22.22 13.59
CA VAL A 610 8.49 21.49 13.60
C VAL A 610 8.69 20.03 13.24
N GLU A 611 9.44 19.75 12.17
CA GLU A 611 9.67 18.38 11.72
C GLU A 611 10.44 17.56 12.77
N LEU A 612 11.48 18.14 13.37
CA LEU A 612 12.26 17.50 14.43
C LEU A 612 11.41 17.20 15.67
N ALA A 613 10.59 18.16 16.12
CA ALA A 613 9.73 18.02 17.29
C ALA A 613 8.53 17.09 17.06
N SER A 614 8.22 16.78 15.80
CA SER A 614 7.18 15.82 15.41
C SER A 614 7.68 14.37 15.32
N THR A 615 9.00 14.15 15.42
CA THR A 615 9.59 12.81 15.31
C THR A 615 9.24 11.90 16.49
N ASP A 616 9.23 10.58 16.24
CA ASP A 616 9.11 9.57 17.30
C ASP A 616 10.25 9.65 18.31
N ARG A 617 11.44 10.05 17.85
CA ARG A 617 12.59 10.26 18.73
C ARG A 617 12.27 11.31 19.79
N TYR A 618 11.76 12.47 19.38
CA TYR A 618 11.37 13.53 20.31
C TYR A 618 10.26 13.04 21.26
N PHE A 619 9.24 12.36 20.72
CA PHE A 619 8.15 11.81 21.52
C PHE A 619 8.63 10.83 22.61
N ASN A 620 9.54 9.94 22.27
CA ASN A 620 10.11 8.97 23.21
C ASN A 620 10.99 9.64 24.27
N GLN A 621 11.73 10.68 23.90
CA GLN A 621 12.48 11.47 24.87
C GLN A 621 11.57 12.17 25.88
N ALA A 622 10.40 12.65 25.44
CA ALA A 622 9.46 13.31 26.35
C ALA A 622 9.00 12.41 27.50
N GLN A 623 9.03 11.08 27.32
CA GLN A 623 8.64 10.12 28.36
C GLN A 623 9.66 9.98 29.49
N THR A 624 10.90 10.41 29.26
CA THR A 624 12.00 10.29 30.24
C THR A 624 12.44 11.63 30.82
N ARG A 625 11.88 12.75 30.35
CA ARG A 625 12.17 14.13 30.82
C ARG A 625 11.39 14.52 32.09
N GLY A 626 11.11 13.55 32.97
CA GLY A 626 10.33 13.70 34.20
C GLY A 626 10.94 14.66 35.21
#